data_AF-A0A7L0DMQ0-F1
#
_entry.id   AF-A0A7L0DMQ0-F1
#
_cell.length_a   1.000
_cell.length_b   1.000
_cell.length_c   1.000
_cell.angle_alpha   90.00
_cell.angle_beta   90.00
_cell.angle_gamma   90.00
#
_symmetry.space_group_name_H-M   'P 1'
#
loop_
_entity.id
_entity.type
_entity.pdbx_description
1 polymer ?
#
loop_
_entity_poly.entity_id
_entity_poly.type
_entity_poly.pdbx_seq_one_letter_code
_entity_poly.pdbx_strand_id
1 'polypeptide(L)'
;VSEQELEGVSEQLFAADQDRAGPGDIVTRLQHRIPPQETSAGIDYAPQRLFSYVAEERLFSRPTFSRFLALLDNYEEVTGHQEKVTAQEREEEEAFLDAIFQTPIMATLTSFFLAKGLYPSEETFRADLREMWFGLYSRSGGKVLDSSGFEHVFHGELKGGKVSGGHSWVQLYLLERAGTLNYLSYSYDGPWTTFPDVLALQYRWGQHLKGIGSTFLGSSPEFDLALYTLCFKTRPDRQCHVSLGGKEATIQTYSWANSFYGNNQRFVASSYPLSP
;
A
#
# COMPACT_ATOMS: atom_id res chain seq x y z
N VAL A 1 5.27 -3.53 22.46
CA VAL A 1 5.99 -2.63 21.54
C VAL A 1 5.70 -1.19 21.92
N SER A 2 6.69 -0.46 22.43
CA SER A 2 6.59 0.97 22.80
C SER A 2 6.66 1.88 21.56
N GLU A 3 6.35 3.18 21.71
CA GLU A 3 6.48 4.17 20.62
C GLU A 3 7.94 4.30 20.16
N GLN A 4 8.90 4.40 21.09
CA GLN A 4 10.33 4.45 20.76
C GLN A 4 10.82 3.22 19.98
N GLU A 5 10.26 2.04 20.26
CA GLU A 5 10.55 0.82 19.51
C GLU A 5 9.97 0.88 18.09
N LEU A 6 8.79 1.48 17.90
CA LEU A 6 8.18 1.68 16.59
C LEU A 6 8.98 2.67 15.75
N GLU A 7 9.36 3.81 16.32
CA GLU A 7 10.25 4.79 15.67
C GLU A 7 11.58 4.12 15.28
N GLY A 8 12.20 3.38 16.20
CA GLY A 8 13.48 2.73 15.95
C GLY A 8 13.44 1.67 14.86
N VAL A 9 12.39 0.84 14.78
CA VAL A 9 12.29 -0.18 13.73
C VAL A 9 11.83 0.42 12.40
N SER A 10 10.96 1.43 12.40
CA SER A 10 10.54 2.10 11.16
C SER A 10 11.69 2.83 10.45
N GLU A 11 12.62 3.42 11.19
CA GLU A 11 13.86 3.97 10.62
C GLU A 11 14.75 2.88 10.01
N GLN A 12 14.82 1.71 10.64
CA GLN A 12 15.57 0.57 10.09
C GLN A 12 14.94 0.07 8.79
N LEU A 13 13.60 -0.04 8.74
CA LEU A 13 12.88 -0.39 7.50
C LEU A 13 13.13 0.65 6.40
N PHE A 14 13.07 1.95 6.72
CA PHE A 14 13.33 3.04 5.78
C PHE A 14 14.76 3.00 5.22
N ALA A 15 15.75 2.72 6.08
CA ALA A 15 17.14 2.59 5.66
C ALA A 15 17.42 1.30 4.86
N ALA A 16 16.65 0.23 5.13
CA ALA A 16 16.76 -1.07 4.49
C ALA A 16 16.10 -1.13 3.10
N ASP A 17 15.32 -0.11 2.71
CA ASP A 17 14.65 -0.03 1.42
C ASP A 17 15.62 0.25 0.28
N GLN A 18 16.29 -0.80 -0.19
CA GLN A 18 17.26 -0.76 -1.29
C GLN A 18 16.59 -0.72 -2.66
N ASP A 19 15.36 -1.21 -2.74
CA ASP A 19 14.58 -1.30 -3.98
C ASP A 19 13.68 -0.08 -4.20
N ARG A 20 13.66 0.93 -3.33
CA ARG A 20 12.98 2.22 -3.60
C ARG A 20 13.52 2.94 -4.83
N ALA A 21 12.71 3.87 -5.33
CA ALA A 21 13.14 4.86 -6.31
C ALA A 21 14.30 5.71 -5.76
N GLY A 22 15.30 5.94 -6.60
CA GLY A 22 16.40 6.86 -6.36
C GLY A 22 16.17 8.22 -7.03
N PRO A 23 17.12 9.16 -6.85
CA PRO A 23 17.05 10.48 -7.49
C PRO A 23 16.90 10.37 -9.01
N GLY A 24 15.88 11.04 -9.55
CA GLY A 24 15.59 11.08 -10.99
C GLY A 24 14.79 9.89 -11.53
N ASP A 25 14.46 8.89 -10.70
CA ASP A 25 13.64 7.76 -11.14
C ASP A 25 12.18 8.07 -11.34
N ILE A 26 11.69 9.04 -10.58
CA ILE A 26 10.32 9.51 -10.65
C ILE A 26 10.40 11.02 -10.72
N VAL A 27 9.74 11.60 -11.71
CA VAL A 27 9.59 13.06 -11.84
C VAL A 27 8.10 13.37 -11.86
N THR A 28 7.63 14.00 -10.79
CA THR A 28 6.23 14.40 -10.64
C THR A 28 6.00 15.86 -11.04
N ARG A 29 4.77 16.17 -11.46
CA ARG A 29 4.24 17.51 -11.69
C ARG A 29 3.04 17.72 -10.77
N LEU A 30 3.31 18.23 -9.57
CA LEU A 30 2.29 18.43 -8.53
C LEU A 30 1.21 19.46 -8.91
N GLN A 31 1.54 20.42 -9.78
CA GLN A 31 0.58 21.41 -10.29
C GLN A 31 -0.06 22.28 -9.19
N HIS A 32 -1.24 21.94 -8.68
CA HIS A 32 -2.01 22.79 -7.79
C HIS A 32 -2.29 22.12 -6.44
N ARG A 33 -1.98 22.87 -5.36
CA ARG A 33 -2.30 22.45 -4.00
C ARG A 33 -3.67 22.95 -3.59
N ILE A 34 -4.52 22.05 -3.11
CA ILE A 34 -5.80 22.39 -2.48
C ILE A 34 -5.77 22.14 -0.97
N PRO A 35 -6.56 22.86 -0.17
CA PRO A 35 -6.71 22.53 1.23
C PRO A 35 -7.50 21.21 1.39
N PRO A 36 -7.23 20.39 2.45
CA PRO A 36 -7.91 19.11 2.65
C PRO A 36 -9.44 19.18 2.63
N GLN A 37 -10.03 20.31 3.01
CA GLN A 37 -11.48 20.52 3.04
C GLN A 37 -12.11 20.59 1.64
N GLU A 38 -11.32 20.89 0.61
CA GLU A 38 -11.79 21.01 -0.79
C GLU A 38 -11.63 19.69 -1.57
N THR A 39 -11.04 18.65 -0.95
CA THR A 39 -10.81 17.33 -1.57
C THR A 39 -12.08 16.60 -1.99
N SER A 40 -13.27 17.02 -1.54
CA SER A 40 -14.54 16.43 -1.97
C SER A 40 -15.18 17.13 -3.18
N ALA A 41 -14.65 18.28 -3.62
CA ALA A 41 -15.22 19.06 -4.72
C ALA A 41 -14.97 18.42 -6.10
N GLY A 42 -13.89 17.66 -6.25
CA GLY A 42 -13.54 16.98 -7.50
C GLY A 42 -13.31 17.91 -8.69
N ILE A 43 -12.84 19.14 -8.40
CA ILE A 43 -12.46 20.14 -9.41
C ILE A 43 -11.08 19.76 -9.95
N ASP A 44 -10.96 19.77 -11.26
CA ASP A 44 -9.69 19.51 -11.94
C ASP A 44 -8.84 20.80 -11.96
N TYR A 45 -7.79 20.82 -11.15
CA TYR A 45 -6.77 21.88 -11.13
C TYR A 45 -5.47 21.44 -11.78
N ALA A 46 -5.44 20.25 -12.39
CA ALA A 46 -4.24 19.59 -12.87
C ALA A 46 -4.40 19.17 -14.33
N PRO A 47 -4.27 20.11 -15.29
CA PRO A 47 -4.43 19.82 -16.71
C PRO A 47 -3.35 18.88 -17.28
N GLN A 48 -2.33 18.52 -16.51
CA GLN A 48 -1.25 17.62 -16.89
C GLN A 48 -1.24 16.37 -16.00
N ARG A 49 -0.58 15.31 -16.48
CA ARG A 49 -0.31 14.11 -15.69
C ARG A 49 0.59 14.43 -14.48
N LEU A 50 0.35 13.75 -13.36
CA LEU A 50 1.21 13.77 -12.19
C LEU A 50 2.58 13.18 -12.53
N PHE A 51 2.64 11.98 -13.08
CA PHE A 51 3.89 11.31 -13.42
C PHE A 51 4.37 11.76 -14.79
N SER A 52 5.34 12.67 -14.81
CA SER A 52 5.95 13.12 -16.06
C SER A 52 7.08 12.21 -16.55
N TYR A 53 7.68 11.43 -15.65
CA TYR A 53 8.65 10.39 -15.95
C TYR A 53 8.70 9.36 -14.83
N VAL A 54 8.82 8.08 -15.20
CA VAL A 54 9.17 6.97 -14.31
C VAL A 54 10.19 6.10 -15.04
N ALA A 55 11.28 5.75 -14.36
CA ALA A 55 12.35 4.88 -14.89
C ALA A 55 11.90 3.40 -14.87
N GLU A 56 10.88 3.07 -15.66
CA GLU A 56 10.22 1.76 -15.65
C GLU A 56 11.21 0.59 -15.78
N GLU A 57 12.09 0.62 -16.79
CA GLU A 57 13.04 -0.47 -17.03
C GLU A 57 13.95 -0.76 -15.84
N ARG A 58 14.23 0.25 -15.00
CA ARG A 58 15.10 0.10 -13.85
C ARG A 58 14.36 -0.28 -12.58
N LEU A 59 13.17 0.28 -12.36
CA LEU A 59 12.38 0.00 -11.17
C LEU A 59 11.65 -1.34 -11.32
N PHE A 60 10.97 -1.55 -12.45
CA PHE A 60 10.07 -2.68 -12.65
C PHE A 60 10.78 -3.96 -13.07
N SER A 61 12.07 -3.89 -13.41
CA SER A 61 12.92 -5.08 -13.55
C SER A 61 13.38 -5.65 -12.20
N ARG A 62 13.22 -4.91 -11.10
CA ARG A 62 13.58 -5.39 -9.76
C ARG A 62 12.64 -6.54 -9.38
N PRO A 63 13.14 -7.61 -8.72
CA PRO A 63 12.32 -8.78 -8.42
C PRO A 63 11.02 -8.45 -7.71
N THR A 64 11.05 -7.61 -6.68
CA THR A 64 9.87 -7.28 -5.87
C THR A 64 8.84 -6.46 -6.63
N PHE A 65 9.26 -5.46 -7.41
CA PHE A 65 8.37 -4.73 -8.31
C PHE A 65 7.77 -5.63 -9.39
N SER A 66 8.58 -6.45 -10.06
CA SER A 66 8.09 -7.33 -11.13
C SER A 66 7.02 -8.29 -10.62
N ARG A 67 7.22 -8.89 -9.44
CA ARG A 67 6.22 -9.77 -8.81
C ARG A 67 4.99 -9.01 -8.34
N PHE A 68 5.17 -7.81 -7.80
CA PHE A 68 4.07 -6.94 -7.41
C PHE A 68 3.19 -6.53 -8.61
N LEU A 69 3.81 -6.23 -9.76
CA LEU A 69 3.09 -5.92 -11.00
C LEU A 69 2.25 -7.10 -11.50
N ALA A 70 2.77 -8.34 -11.39
CA ALA A 70 2.00 -9.54 -11.74
C ALA A 70 0.75 -9.68 -10.85
N LEU A 71 0.89 -9.43 -9.54
CA LEU A 71 -0.26 -9.42 -8.63
C LEU A 71 -1.30 -8.37 -9.01
N LEU A 72 -0.88 -7.15 -9.35
CA LEU A 72 -1.82 -6.08 -9.73
C LEU A 72 -2.64 -6.40 -10.99
N ASP A 73 -2.09 -7.19 -11.92
CA ASP A 73 -2.77 -7.57 -13.18
C ASP A 73 -3.89 -8.62 -12.98
N ASN A 74 -3.96 -9.24 -11.79
CA ASN A 74 -4.98 -10.25 -11.48
C ASN A 74 -6.33 -9.66 -11.06
N TYR A 75 -6.36 -8.42 -10.59
CA TYR A 75 -7.53 -7.85 -9.94
C TYR A 75 -8.41 -7.06 -10.90
N GLU A 76 -9.73 -7.17 -10.71
CA GLU A 76 -10.72 -6.36 -11.42
C GLU A 76 -11.11 -5.12 -10.60
N GLU A 77 -11.53 -4.03 -11.25
CA GLU A 77 -11.86 -2.79 -10.54
C GLU A 77 -13.20 -2.84 -9.77
N VAL A 78 -14.10 -3.79 -10.07
CA VAL A 78 -15.47 -3.84 -9.55
C VAL A 78 -15.66 -4.97 -8.53
N THR A 79 -15.94 -4.59 -7.27
CA THR A 79 -16.30 -5.53 -6.19
C THR A 79 -17.69 -6.16 -6.39
N GLY A 80 -17.93 -7.32 -5.77
CA GLY A 80 -19.22 -8.02 -5.78
C GLY A 80 -19.32 -9.19 -6.75
N HIS A 81 -18.27 -9.47 -7.51
CA HIS A 81 -18.09 -10.73 -8.23
C HIS A 81 -17.27 -11.70 -7.38
N GLN A 82 -17.57 -13.00 -7.46
CA GLN A 82 -16.79 -13.98 -6.73
C GLN A 82 -15.39 -14.05 -7.33
N GLU A 83 -14.40 -13.64 -6.54
CA GLU A 83 -13.00 -13.87 -6.88
C GLU A 83 -12.73 -15.37 -6.82
N LYS A 84 -12.21 -15.90 -7.92
CA LYS A 84 -11.76 -17.29 -7.97
C LYS A 84 -10.26 -17.29 -8.07
N VAL A 85 -9.60 -17.47 -6.91
CA VAL A 85 -8.15 -17.57 -6.87
C VAL A 85 -7.69 -18.73 -7.75
N THR A 86 -7.10 -18.42 -8.90
CA THR A 86 -6.60 -19.40 -9.85
C THR A 86 -5.33 -20.08 -9.30
N ALA A 87 -4.89 -21.17 -9.95
CA ALA A 87 -3.61 -21.77 -9.57
C ALA A 87 -2.44 -20.82 -9.86
N GLN A 88 -2.54 -20.05 -10.93
CA GLN A 88 -1.56 -19.04 -11.32
C GLN A 88 -1.50 -17.90 -10.30
N GLU A 89 -2.64 -17.35 -9.88
CA GLU A 89 -2.68 -16.29 -8.85
C GLU A 89 -2.02 -16.75 -7.54
N ARG A 90 -2.26 -17.99 -7.10
CA ARG A 90 -1.57 -18.56 -5.93
C ARG A 90 -0.06 -18.67 -6.13
N GLU A 91 0.40 -19.04 -7.32
CA GLU A 91 1.82 -19.09 -7.64
C GLU A 91 2.45 -17.69 -7.65
N GLU A 92 1.72 -16.67 -8.12
CA GLU A 92 2.16 -15.28 -8.12
C GLU A 92 2.22 -14.69 -6.71
N GLU A 93 1.25 -15.01 -5.84
CA GLU A 93 1.28 -14.67 -4.41
C GLU A 93 2.51 -15.26 -3.72
N GLU A 94 2.76 -16.56 -3.90
CA GLU A 94 3.94 -17.21 -3.32
C GLU A 94 5.25 -16.67 -3.90
N ALA A 95 5.29 -16.38 -5.21
CA ALA A 95 6.48 -15.79 -5.84
C ALA A 95 6.76 -14.36 -5.35
N PHE A 96 5.72 -13.58 -5.05
CA PHE A 96 5.87 -12.26 -4.43
C PHE A 96 6.37 -12.41 -2.99
N LEU A 97 5.77 -13.30 -2.19
CA LEU A 97 6.22 -13.59 -0.82
C LEU A 97 7.68 -14.06 -0.81
N ASP A 98 8.07 -14.98 -1.69
CA ASP A 98 9.45 -15.44 -1.85
C ASP A 98 10.41 -14.28 -2.15
N ALA A 99 10.02 -13.36 -3.03
CA ALA A 99 10.84 -12.23 -3.41
C ALA A 99 11.02 -11.25 -2.25
N ILE A 100 9.94 -10.87 -1.56
CA ILE A 100 10.03 -9.88 -0.46
C ILE A 100 10.77 -10.45 0.75
N PHE A 101 10.65 -11.74 1.07
CA PHE A 101 11.35 -12.34 2.22
C PHE A 101 12.86 -12.46 2.00
N GLN A 102 13.34 -12.31 0.76
CA GLN A 102 14.77 -12.19 0.46
C GLN A 102 15.34 -10.78 0.70
N THR A 103 14.49 -9.79 1.02
CA THR A 103 14.91 -8.40 1.18
C THR A 103 15.38 -8.08 2.61
N PRO A 104 16.29 -7.10 2.77
CA PRO A 104 16.67 -6.60 4.09
C PRO A 104 15.50 -6.03 4.91
N ILE A 105 14.45 -5.52 4.26
CA ILE A 105 13.24 -5.02 4.91
C ILE A 105 12.53 -6.14 5.66
N MET A 106 12.22 -7.25 4.97
CA MET A 106 11.52 -8.37 5.60
C MET A 106 12.38 -9.10 6.62
N ALA A 107 13.70 -9.17 6.41
CA ALA A 107 14.62 -9.67 7.43
C ALA A 107 14.59 -8.81 8.70
N THR A 108 14.53 -7.48 8.56
CA THR A 108 14.43 -6.54 9.69
C THR A 108 13.11 -6.70 10.43
N LEU A 109 11.99 -6.74 9.71
CA LEU A 109 10.66 -6.90 10.32
C LEU A 109 10.53 -8.25 11.03
N THR A 110 10.98 -9.33 10.39
CA THR A 110 10.99 -10.68 10.96
C THR A 110 11.80 -10.70 12.25
N SER A 111 13.04 -10.19 12.21
CA SER A 111 13.91 -10.13 13.40
C SER A 111 13.26 -9.36 14.55
N PHE A 112 12.62 -8.22 14.25
CA PHE A 112 11.90 -7.44 15.25
C PHE A 112 10.74 -8.22 15.86
N PHE A 113 9.91 -8.85 15.02
CA PHE A 113 8.76 -9.63 15.46
C PHE A 113 9.14 -10.84 16.32
N LEU A 114 10.20 -11.57 15.95
CA LEU A 114 10.73 -12.67 16.76
C LEU A 114 11.27 -12.17 18.10
N ALA A 115 12.04 -11.07 18.09
CA ALA A 115 12.59 -10.48 19.31
C ALA A 115 11.50 -9.97 20.28
N LYS A 116 10.33 -9.57 19.76
CA LYS A 116 9.16 -9.17 20.56
C LYS A 116 8.25 -10.34 20.96
N GLY A 117 8.57 -11.56 20.53
CA GLY A 117 7.75 -12.75 20.78
C GLY A 117 6.38 -12.67 20.11
N LEU A 118 6.23 -11.87 19.05
CA LEU A 118 4.98 -11.78 18.28
C LEU A 118 4.79 -12.99 17.37
N TYR A 119 5.89 -13.58 16.92
CA TYR A 119 5.91 -14.83 16.17
C TYR A 119 7.02 -15.75 16.71
N PRO A 120 6.83 -17.07 16.67
CA PRO A 120 7.85 -18.03 17.09
C PRO A 120 8.93 -18.29 16.04
N SER A 121 8.64 -18.10 14.74
CA SER A 121 9.60 -18.29 13.64
C SER A 121 9.23 -17.49 12.38
N GLU A 122 10.18 -17.34 11.46
CA GLU A 122 9.94 -16.68 10.16
C GLU A 122 8.85 -17.40 9.36
N GLU A 123 8.83 -18.73 9.39
CA GLU A 123 7.84 -19.54 8.66
C GLU A 123 6.42 -19.26 9.16
N THR A 124 6.24 -19.13 10.49
CA THR A 124 4.94 -18.78 11.05
C THR A 124 4.52 -17.34 10.74
N PHE A 125 5.49 -16.42 10.67
CA PHE A 125 5.22 -15.05 10.25
C PHE A 125 4.83 -14.99 8.77
N ARG A 126 5.57 -15.67 7.89
CA ARG A 126 5.26 -15.75 6.46
C ARG A 126 3.88 -16.35 6.20
N ALA A 127 3.53 -17.42 6.89
CA ALA A 127 2.21 -18.03 6.78
C ALA A 127 1.10 -17.07 7.22
N ASP A 128 1.27 -16.37 8.35
CA ASP A 128 0.31 -15.38 8.82
C ASP A 128 0.22 -14.17 7.89
N LEU A 129 1.35 -13.69 7.35
CA LEU A 129 1.40 -12.59 6.40
C LEU A 129 0.57 -12.92 5.14
N ARG A 130 0.71 -14.15 4.62
CA ARG A 130 -0.08 -14.60 3.47
C ARG A 130 -1.57 -14.53 3.76
N GLU A 131 -2.04 -15.17 4.82
CA GLU A 131 -3.46 -15.18 5.18
C GLU A 131 -3.97 -13.77 5.51
N MET A 132 -3.17 -12.95 6.18
CA MET A 132 -3.51 -11.58 6.58
C MET A 132 -3.78 -10.65 5.40
N TRP A 133 -3.00 -10.78 4.33
CA TRP A 133 -3.05 -9.89 3.17
C TRP A 133 -3.82 -10.47 1.99
N PHE A 134 -3.64 -11.76 1.68
CA PHE A 134 -4.24 -12.41 0.51
C PHE A 134 -5.48 -13.25 0.84
N GLY A 135 -5.72 -13.54 2.12
CA GLY A 135 -6.93 -14.26 2.52
C GLY A 135 -8.20 -13.49 2.16
N LEU A 136 -9.09 -14.13 1.42
CA LEU A 136 -10.30 -13.49 0.90
C LEU A 136 -11.37 -13.28 1.98
N TYR A 137 -12.08 -12.16 1.87
CA TYR A 137 -13.27 -11.85 2.67
C TYR A 137 -14.33 -11.11 1.83
N SER A 138 -15.52 -10.89 2.42
CA SER A 138 -16.70 -10.33 1.70
C SER A 138 -16.93 -8.86 2.01
N ARG A 139 -16.70 -7.96 1.06
CA ARG A 139 -16.94 -6.50 1.21
C ARG A 139 -18.31 -6.04 0.75
N SER A 140 -18.97 -6.81 -0.11
CA SER A 140 -20.30 -6.52 -0.66
C SER A 140 -21.46 -6.87 0.30
N GLY A 141 -21.18 -7.34 1.52
CA GLY A 141 -22.20 -7.61 2.54
C GLY A 141 -22.93 -8.94 2.36
N GLY A 142 -22.41 -9.83 1.50
CA GLY A 142 -22.92 -11.18 1.26
C GLY A 142 -21.96 -12.28 1.74
N LYS A 143 -22.11 -13.50 1.19
CA LYS A 143 -21.15 -14.62 1.37
C LYS A 143 -20.07 -14.66 0.29
N VAL A 144 -20.10 -13.73 -0.66
CA VAL A 144 -19.17 -13.70 -1.79
C VAL A 144 -17.82 -13.24 -1.26
N LEU A 145 -16.81 -14.09 -1.37
CA LEU A 145 -15.43 -13.70 -1.15
C LEU A 145 -15.00 -12.93 -2.40
N ASP A 146 -14.88 -11.62 -2.26
CA ASP A 146 -14.76 -10.66 -3.36
C ASP A 146 -13.70 -9.60 -3.10
N SER A 147 -12.84 -9.82 -2.10
CA SER A 147 -11.79 -8.88 -1.73
C SER A 147 -10.70 -9.51 -0.88
N SER A 148 -9.49 -8.94 -0.96
CA SER A 148 -8.38 -9.18 -0.03
C SER A 148 -7.81 -7.88 0.58
N GLY A 149 -6.96 -8.01 1.59
CA GLY A 149 -6.23 -6.86 2.15
C GLY A 149 -5.25 -6.27 1.13
N PHE A 150 -4.59 -7.14 0.35
CA PHE A 150 -3.67 -6.74 -0.70
C PHE A 150 -4.40 -5.96 -1.79
N GLU A 151 -5.46 -6.53 -2.35
CA GLU A 151 -6.27 -5.87 -3.38
C GLU A 151 -6.74 -4.50 -2.93
N HIS A 152 -7.44 -4.40 -1.80
CA HIS A 152 -7.96 -3.11 -1.35
C HIS A 152 -6.83 -2.10 -1.12
N VAL A 153 -5.74 -2.47 -0.43
CA VAL A 153 -4.68 -1.50 -0.11
C VAL A 153 -3.89 -1.08 -1.34
N PHE A 154 -3.46 -2.04 -2.17
CA PHE A 154 -2.51 -1.80 -3.24
C PHE A 154 -3.17 -1.55 -4.60
N HIS A 155 -4.15 -2.36 -4.99
CA HIS A 155 -4.87 -2.23 -6.27
C HIS A 155 -5.98 -1.17 -6.20
N GLY A 156 -6.76 -1.18 -5.11
CA GLY A 156 -7.95 -0.36 -4.95
C GLY A 156 -9.18 -0.96 -5.64
N GLU A 157 -10.34 -0.44 -5.27
CA GLU A 157 -11.65 -1.01 -5.60
C GLU A 157 -12.68 0.09 -5.85
N LEU A 158 -13.66 -0.17 -6.71
CA LEU A 158 -14.86 0.65 -6.82
C LEU A 158 -15.93 0.14 -5.84
N LYS A 159 -16.28 0.98 -4.86
CA LYS A 159 -17.34 0.70 -3.88
C LYS A 159 -18.36 1.83 -3.86
N GLY A 160 -19.60 1.51 -4.24
CA GLY A 160 -20.71 2.48 -4.23
C GLY A 160 -20.46 3.72 -5.11
N GLY A 161 -19.78 3.54 -6.25
CA GLY A 161 -19.45 4.62 -7.18
C GLY A 161 -18.30 5.54 -6.72
N LYS A 162 -17.53 5.12 -5.72
CA LYS A 162 -16.32 5.82 -5.24
C LYS A 162 -15.12 4.90 -5.30
N VAL A 163 -13.94 5.49 -5.48
CA VAL A 163 -12.67 4.78 -5.36
C VAL A 163 -12.36 4.56 -3.88
N SER A 164 -12.19 3.31 -3.49
CA SER A 164 -11.80 2.83 -2.18
C SER A 164 -10.42 2.20 -2.26
N GLY A 165 -9.58 2.34 -1.23
CA GLY A 165 -8.25 1.74 -1.27
C GLY A 165 -7.31 2.38 -2.32
N GLY A 166 -6.37 1.63 -2.91
CA GLY A 166 -5.50 2.15 -3.97
C GLY A 166 -4.47 3.16 -3.44
N HIS A 167 -3.68 2.74 -2.46
CA HIS A 167 -2.67 3.52 -1.77
C HIS A 167 -1.24 3.22 -2.26
N SER A 168 -1.09 2.55 -3.41
CA SER A 168 0.19 2.26 -4.06
C SER A 168 0.51 3.30 -5.13
N TRP A 169 1.67 3.93 -5.05
CA TRP A 169 2.13 4.87 -6.09
C TRP A 169 2.30 4.17 -7.44
N VAL A 170 2.68 2.88 -7.43
CA VAL A 170 2.82 2.06 -8.64
C VAL A 170 1.47 1.93 -9.32
N GLN A 171 0.42 1.57 -8.57
CA GLN A 171 -0.92 1.44 -9.14
C GLN A 171 -1.44 2.77 -9.67
N LEU A 172 -1.24 3.87 -8.93
CA LEU A 172 -1.61 5.22 -9.41
C LEU A 172 -0.90 5.55 -10.73
N TYR A 173 0.39 5.22 -10.83
CA TYR A 173 1.17 5.40 -12.04
C TYR A 173 0.64 4.56 -13.21
N LEU A 174 0.36 3.27 -12.99
CA LEU A 174 -0.14 2.37 -14.03
C LEU A 174 -1.49 2.85 -14.58
N LEU A 175 -2.41 3.27 -13.71
CA LEU A 175 -3.72 3.80 -14.12
C LEU A 175 -3.59 5.14 -14.88
N GLU A 176 -2.70 6.03 -14.46
CA GLU A 176 -2.46 7.30 -15.17
C GLU A 176 -1.81 7.06 -16.54
N ARG A 177 -0.85 6.13 -16.60
CA ARG A 177 -0.19 5.71 -17.84
C ARG A 177 -1.19 5.10 -18.81
N ALA A 178 -2.10 4.26 -18.34
CA ALA A 178 -3.20 3.67 -19.12
C ALA A 178 -4.27 4.70 -19.54
N GLY A 179 -4.26 5.91 -18.96
CA GLY A 179 -5.24 6.97 -19.24
C GLY A 179 -6.60 6.75 -18.58
N THR A 180 -6.68 5.85 -17.60
CA THR A 180 -7.91 5.59 -16.83
C THR A 180 -7.96 6.39 -15.54
N LEU A 181 -6.82 6.91 -15.06
CA LEU A 181 -6.75 7.85 -13.95
C LEU A 181 -6.55 9.29 -14.45
N ASN A 182 -7.36 10.21 -13.93
CA ASN A 182 -7.18 11.65 -14.08
C ASN A 182 -6.76 12.27 -12.73
N TYR A 183 -5.52 12.72 -12.62
CA TYR A 183 -5.00 13.45 -11.46
C TYR A 183 -5.63 14.85 -11.42
N LEU A 184 -6.11 15.29 -10.24
CA LEU A 184 -6.86 16.55 -10.13
C LEU A 184 -6.12 17.63 -9.33
N SER A 185 -5.44 17.24 -8.25
CA SER A 185 -4.73 18.14 -7.34
C SER A 185 -4.00 17.36 -6.23
N TYR A 186 -3.16 18.03 -5.45
CA TYR A 186 -2.61 17.47 -4.21
C TYR A 186 -3.02 18.31 -2.99
N SER A 187 -3.09 17.69 -1.82
CA SER A 187 -3.34 18.38 -0.54
C SER A 187 -2.13 18.37 0.39
N TYR A 188 -1.25 17.38 0.22
CA TYR A 188 -0.06 17.21 1.04
C TYR A 188 1.10 16.67 0.21
N ASP A 189 2.28 17.23 0.45
CA ASP A 189 3.58 16.87 -0.11
C ASP A 189 4.54 16.87 1.08
N GLY A 190 5.14 15.72 1.37
CA GLY A 190 5.81 15.47 2.64
C GLY A 190 7.14 16.24 2.76
N PRO A 191 7.73 16.29 3.97
CA PRO A 191 9.00 16.97 4.20
C PRO A 191 10.24 16.19 3.69
N TRP A 192 10.06 15.05 3.01
CA TRP A 192 11.17 14.22 2.54
C TRP A 192 11.74 14.77 1.24
N THR A 193 13.06 14.84 1.16
CA THR A 193 13.78 15.35 -0.04
C THR A 193 14.18 14.23 -1.01
N THR A 194 13.85 12.98 -0.66
CA THR A 194 14.11 11.76 -1.41
C THR A 194 13.00 10.76 -1.10
N PHE A 195 12.90 9.69 -1.89
CA PHE A 195 11.94 8.63 -1.66
C PHE A 195 12.33 7.70 -0.48
N PRO A 196 11.34 7.02 0.14
CA PRO A 196 9.91 7.29 -0.02
C PRO A 196 9.47 8.62 0.59
N ASP A 197 8.54 9.30 -0.08
CA ASP A 197 7.87 10.52 0.39
C ASP A 197 6.37 10.26 0.56
N VAL A 198 5.65 11.06 1.34
CA VAL A 198 4.19 10.93 1.51
C VAL A 198 3.48 11.97 0.68
N LEU A 199 2.75 11.51 -0.33
CA LEU A 199 1.91 12.36 -1.19
C LEU A 199 0.44 12.08 -0.90
N ALA A 200 -0.36 13.13 -0.66
CA ALA A 200 -1.82 13.02 -0.64
C ALA A 200 -2.41 13.77 -1.83
N LEU A 201 -3.19 13.05 -2.63
CA LEU A 201 -3.74 13.53 -3.88
C LEU A 201 -5.23 13.24 -4.04
N GLN A 202 -5.84 14.01 -4.91
CA GLN A 202 -7.19 13.82 -5.43
C GLN A 202 -7.09 13.35 -6.88
N TYR A 203 -7.89 12.34 -7.25
CA TYR A 203 -7.94 11.85 -8.62
C TYR A 203 -9.30 11.25 -8.95
N ARG A 204 -9.57 11.06 -10.24
CA ARG A 204 -10.65 10.20 -10.74
C ARG A 204 -10.09 8.94 -11.34
N TRP A 205 -10.69 7.80 -11.03
CA TRP A 205 -10.52 6.55 -11.78
C TRP A 205 -11.78 6.34 -12.60
N GLY A 206 -11.65 6.46 -13.92
CA GLY A 206 -12.79 6.60 -14.82
C GLY A 206 -13.62 7.82 -14.42
N GLN A 207 -14.88 7.59 -14.05
CA GLN A 207 -15.78 8.66 -13.60
C GLN A 207 -15.80 8.82 -12.07
N HIS A 208 -15.15 7.93 -11.33
CA HIS A 208 -15.27 7.83 -9.88
C HIS A 208 -14.22 8.67 -9.17
N LEU A 209 -14.67 9.58 -8.31
CA LEU A 209 -13.79 10.45 -7.54
C LEU A 209 -13.18 9.69 -6.35
N LYS A 210 -11.87 9.75 -6.20
CA LYS A 210 -11.20 9.61 -4.91
C LYS A 210 -10.95 11.00 -4.36
N GLY A 211 -11.64 11.34 -3.28
CA GLY A 211 -11.53 12.68 -2.70
C GLY A 211 -10.11 12.96 -2.20
N ILE A 212 -9.62 12.11 -1.30
CA ILE A 212 -8.23 12.12 -0.85
C ILE A 212 -7.70 10.69 -0.80
N GLY A 213 -6.49 10.51 -1.33
CA GLY A 213 -5.72 9.28 -1.26
C GLY A 213 -4.27 9.61 -1.00
N SER A 214 -3.71 8.99 0.03
CA SER A 214 -2.30 9.12 0.39
C SER A 214 -1.52 7.85 0.04
N THR A 215 -0.27 8.03 -0.36
CA THR A 215 0.63 6.94 -0.76
C THR A 215 2.07 7.28 -0.34
N PHE A 216 2.90 6.25 -0.20
CA PHE A 216 4.35 6.40 -0.20
C PHE A 216 4.84 6.51 -1.65
N LEU A 217 5.12 7.73 -2.11
CA LEU A 217 5.69 7.94 -3.43
C LEU A 217 7.11 7.35 -3.47
N GLY A 218 7.35 6.43 -4.40
CA GLY A 218 8.67 5.88 -4.69
C GLY A 218 9.18 4.81 -3.72
N SER A 219 8.39 4.35 -2.75
CA SER A 219 8.72 3.17 -1.94
C SER A 219 8.77 1.89 -2.77
N SER A 220 9.46 0.87 -2.26
CA SER A 220 9.30 -0.50 -2.77
C SER A 220 8.02 -1.16 -2.24
N PRO A 221 7.45 -2.16 -2.96
CA PRO A 221 6.27 -2.90 -2.49
C PRO A 221 6.44 -3.54 -1.10
N GLU A 222 7.63 -4.07 -0.82
CA GLU A 222 8.00 -4.69 0.44
C GLU A 222 8.10 -3.68 1.58
N PHE A 223 8.51 -2.43 1.31
CA PHE A 223 8.52 -1.37 2.32
C PHE A 223 7.10 -1.04 2.78
N ASP A 224 6.20 -0.79 1.83
CA ASP A 224 4.79 -0.52 2.13
C ASP A 224 4.19 -1.68 2.91
N LEU A 225 4.31 -2.91 2.41
CA LEU A 225 3.77 -4.11 3.04
C LEU A 225 4.33 -4.31 4.46
N ALA A 226 5.64 -4.16 4.64
CA ALA A 226 6.29 -4.35 5.93
C ALA A 226 5.87 -3.29 6.95
N LEU A 227 5.84 -2.00 6.58
CA LEU A 227 5.46 -0.93 7.48
C LEU A 227 3.98 -1.02 7.86
N TYR A 228 3.11 -1.35 6.90
CA TYR A 228 1.70 -1.60 7.16
C TYR A 228 1.48 -2.81 8.07
N THR A 229 2.22 -3.90 7.86
CA THR A 229 2.16 -5.11 8.70
C THR A 229 2.65 -4.82 10.12
N LEU A 230 3.77 -4.10 10.27
CA LEU A 230 4.28 -3.64 11.56
C LEU A 230 3.19 -2.90 12.34
N CYS A 231 2.57 -1.91 11.71
CA CYS A 231 1.53 -1.10 12.35
C CYS A 231 0.26 -1.92 12.63
N PHE A 232 -0.15 -2.81 11.72
CA PHE A 232 -1.32 -3.67 11.92
C PHE A 232 -1.14 -4.60 13.12
N LYS A 233 0.04 -5.21 13.27
CA LYS A 233 0.31 -6.15 14.38
C LYS A 233 0.55 -5.45 15.72
N THR A 234 1.05 -4.22 15.72
CA THR A 234 1.42 -3.50 16.96
C THR A 234 0.40 -2.46 17.41
N ARG A 235 -0.38 -1.90 16.49
CA ARG A 235 -1.38 -0.85 16.69
C ARG A 235 -2.63 -1.10 15.82
N PRO A 236 -3.28 -2.28 15.90
CA PRO A 236 -4.46 -2.58 15.11
C PRO A 236 -5.55 -1.54 15.38
N ASP A 237 -6.21 -1.09 14.31
CA ASP A 237 -7.34 -0.14 14.33
C ASP A 237 -7.00 1.25 14.93
N ARG A 238 -5.71 1.56 15.14
CA ARG A 238 -5.24 2.81 15.76
C ARG A 238 -4.16 3.47 14.91
N GLN A 239 -3.98 4.77 15.15
CA GLN A 239 -2.84 5.50 14.59
C GLN A 239 -1.54 4.90 15.12
N CYS A 240 -0.64 4.60 14.18
CA CYS A 240 0.68 4.07 14.42
C CYS A 240 1.69 5.16 14.07
N HIS A 241 2.27 5.78 15.09
CA HIS A 241 3.28 6.82 14.90
C HIS A 241 4.64 6.16 14.65
N VAL A 242 5.31 6.61 13.59
CA VAL A 242 6.57 6.06 13.10
C VAL A 242 7.51 7.19 12.71
N SER A 243 8.80 6.87 12.57
CA SER A 243 9.80 7.81 12.08
C SER A 243 10.43 7.25 10.81
N LEU A 244 10.45 8.06 9.75
CA LEU A 244 10.98 7.69 8.44
C LEU A 244 12.02 8.73 8.05
N GLY A 245 13.30 8.36 7.94
CA GLY A 245 14.34 9.30 7.53
C GLY A 245 14.48 10.52 8.45
N GLY A 246 14.22 10.34 9.76
CA GLY A 246 14.23 11.39 10.78
C GLY A 246 13.03 12.33 10.75
N LYS A 247 11.94 11.95 10.07
CA LYS A 247 10.68 12.70 10.00
C LYS A 247 9.53 11.87 10.55
N GLU A 248 8.64 12.51 11.29
CA GLU A 248 7.43 11.86 11.79
C GLU A 248 6.49 11.51 10.64
N ALA A 249 5.95 10.29 10.67
CA ALA A 249 4.84 9.86 9.84
C ALA A 249 3.84 9.08 10.70
N THR A 250 2.61 8.96 10.22
CA THR A 250 1.58 8.17 10.92
C THR A 250 0.92 7.23 9.94
N ILE A 251 0.77 5.97 10.31
CA ILE A 251 0.05 4.97 9.53
C ILE A 251 -1.29 4.69 10.19
N GLN A 252 -2.36 4.68 9.41
CA GLN A 252 -3.65 4.19 9.85
C GLN A 252 -3.85 2.79 9.29
N THR A 253 -4.23 1.85 10.16
CA THR A 253 -4.65 0.49 9.76
C THR A 253 -6.08 0.23 10.19
N TYR A 254 -6.78 -0.62 9.46
CA TYR A 254 -8.11 -1.11 9.81
C TYR A 254 -8.15 -2.61 9.63
N SER A 255 -8.75 -3.30 10.59
CA SER A 255 -8.96 -4.73 10.58
C SER A 255 -10.34 -5.09 10.03
N TRP A 256 -10.40 -6.20 9.30
CA TRP A 256 -11.67 -6.76 8.86
C TRP A 256 -12.33 -7.47 10.03
N ALA A 257 -13.55 -7.04 10.39
CA ALA A 257 -14.24 -7.50 11.58
C ALA A 257 -15.33 -8.56 11.33
N ASN A 258 -15.72 -8.79 10.07
CA ASN A 258 -16.88 -9.63 9.73
C ASN A 258 -16.52 -11.11 9.51
N SER A 259 -15.23 -11.43 9.35
CA SER A 259 -14.72 -12.80 9.22
C SER A 259 -13.29 -12.87 9.77
N PHE A 260 -12.85 -14.09 10.07
CA PHE A 260 -11.56 -14.38 10.69
C PHE A 260 -10.90 -15.57 9.97
N TYR A 261 -9.57 -15.67 10.06
CA TYR A 261 -8.81 -16.83 9.64
C TYR A 261 -8.05 -17.46 10.81
N GLY A 262 -7.66 -18.73 10.65
CA GLY A 262 -6.90 -19.48 11.63
C GLY A 262 -7.47 -19.37 13.06
N ASN A 263 -6.59 -19.00 14.00
CA ASN A 263 -6.94 -18.82 15.42
C ASN A 263 -7.57 -17.44 15.67
N ASN A 264 -8.72 -17.18 15.03
CA ASN A 264 -9.51 -15.96 15.19
C ASN A 264 -8.73 -14.66 14.85
N GLN A 265 -7.77 -14.76 13.92
CA GLN A 265 -7.01 -13.63 13.42
C GLN A 265 -7.85 -12.79 12.44
N ARG A 266 -7.56 -11.49 12.35
CA ARG A 266 -8.26 -10.57 11.47
C ARG A 266 -7.43 -10.27 10.22
N PHE A 267 -8.10 -10.14 9.09
CA PHE A 267 -7.51 -9.66 7.84
C PHE A 267 -7.23 -8.16 7.90
N VAL A 268 -6.31 -7.69 7.07
CA VAL A 268 -6.16 -6.25 6.80
C VAL A 268 -7.35 -5.79 5.97
N ALA A 269 -8.10 -4.82 6.47
CA ALA A 269 -9.16 -4.15 5.72
C ALA A 269 -8.70 -2.85 5.06
N SER A 270 -7.70 -2.17 5.59
CA SER A 270 -7.08 -1.01 4.91
C SER A 270 -5.81 -0.63 5.64
N SER A 271 -4.86 -0.05 4.93
CA SER A 271 -3.67 0.57 5.51
C SER A 271 -3.18 1.69 4.60
N TYR A 272 -2.79 2.83 5.17
CA TYR A 272 -2.27 3.98 4.41
C TYR A 272 -1.57 4.99 5.33
N PRO A 273 -0.62 5.80 4.81
CA PRO A 273 -0.05 6.92 5.56
C PRO A 273 -1.10 8.01 5.76
N LEU A 274 -1.23 8.57 6.96
CA LEU A 274 -2.06 9.74 7.20
C LEU A 274 -1.34 11.00 6.72
N SER A 275 -2.09 11.86 6.02
CA SER A 275 -1.67 13.23 5.70
C SER A 275 -2.43 14.23 6.58
N PRO A 276 -1.79 15.33 7.01
CA PRO A 276 -2.43 16.44 7.71
C PRO A 276 -3.61 17.09 6.97
#